data_AF-A0A6G6TDE2-F1
#
_entry.id   AF-A0A6G6TDE2-F1
#
_cell.length_a   1.000
_cell.length_b   1.000
_cell.length_c   1.000
_cell.angle_alpha   90.00
_cell.angle_beta   90.00
_cell.angle_gamma   90.00
#
_symmetry.space_group_name_H-M   'P 1'
#
loop_
_entity.id
_entity.type
_entity.pdbx_description
1 polymer ?
#
loop_
_entity_poly.entity_id
_entity_poly.type
_entity_poly.pdbx_seq_one_letter_code
_entity_poly.pdbx_strand_id
1 'polypeptide(L)'
;MNDENNFFEKIKASLDRASSIIDIKNKIENKISIVIEKLEVITNNKIKVLFKDNHHYCPKFINSERLICVDKVNVSDESGFILFGYSFSKINGFPIEIETEIESFYAEDIDDLLHIIVNIIDRESIRIMELVHHPLKDNSSKNNDV
;
A
#
# COMPACT_ATOMS: atom_id res chain seq x y z
N MET A 1 -32.12 25.12 28.79
CA MET A 1 -31.05 24.11 28.62
C MET A 1 -30.23 24.61 27.44
N ASN A 2 -28.99 25.06 27.71
CA ASN A 2 -28.28 26.03 26.87
C ASN A 2 -27.82 25.42 25.54
N ASP A 3 -28.13 26.09 24.42
CA ASP A 3 -27.74 25.65 23.07
C ASP A 3 -26.22 25.45 22.94
N GLU A 4 -25.41 26.21 23.70
CA GLU A 4 -23.96 26.04 23.79
C GLU A 4 -23.54 24.65 24.29
N ASN A 5 -24.21 24.11 25.31
CA ASN A 5 -23.91 22.77 25.81
C ASN A 5 -24.22 21.70 24.75
N ASN A 6 -25.25 21.92 23.93
CA ASN A 6 -25.58 21.04 22.80
C ASN A 6 -24.52 21.13 21.68
N PHE A 7 -23.93 22.31 21.45
CA PHE A 7 -22.83 22.46 20.49
C PHE A 7 -21.54 21.75 20.95
N PHE A 8 -21.15 21.91 22.22
CA PHE A 8 -19.95 21.25 22.75
C PHE A 8 -20.07 19.73 22.74
N GLU A 9 -21.23 19.17 23.10
CA GLU A 9 -21.45 17.71 23.03
C GLU A 9 -21.38 17.17 21.59
N LYS A 10 -21.89 17.92 20.60
CA LYS A 10 -21.75 17.54 19.17
C LYS A 10 -20.30 17.56 18.69
N ILE A 11 -19.50 18.53 19.14
CA ILE A 11 -18.08 18.61 18.82
C ILE A 11 -17.36 17.40 19.42
N LYS A 12 -17.59 17.13 20.71
CA LYS A 12 -17.00 15.99 21.41
C LYS A 12 -17.33 14.67 20.71
N ALA A 13 -18.60 14.40 20.42
CA ALA A 13 -19.02 13.20 19.70
C ALA A 13 -18.40 13.09 18.29
N SER A 14 -18.10 14.21 17.63
CA SER A 14 -17.43 14.20 16.33
C SER A 14 -15.94 13.88 16.44
N LEU A 15 -15.26 14.39 17.46
CA LEU A 15 -13.87 14.06 17.76
C LEU A 15 -13.71 12.61 18.21
N ASP A 16 -14.61 12.11 19.06
CA ASP A 16 -14.61 10.71 19.51
C ASP A 16 -14.78 9.74 18.32
N ARG A 17 -15.69 10.07 17.39
CA ARG A 17 -15.84 9.32 16.13
C ARG A 17 -14.59 9.37 15.27
N ALA A 18 -13.99 10.54 15.10
CA ALA A 18 -12.74 10.67 14.33
C ALA A 18 -11.60 9.84 14.93
N SER A 19 -11.47 9.85 16.26
CA SER A 19 -10.49 9.00 16.97
C SER A 19 -10.73 7.52 16.71
N SER A 20 -11.98 7.06 16.83
CA SER A 20 -12.32 5.66 16.55
C SER A 20 -12.03 5.26 15.11
N ILE A 21 -12.22 6.16 14.14
CA ILE A 21 -11.91 5.89 12.72
C ILE A 21 -10.39 5.76 12.54
N ILE A 22 -9.59 6.62 13.17
CA ILE A 22 -8.12 6.54 13.13
C ILE A 22 -7.65 5.19 13.68
N ASP A 23 -8.22 4.72 14.79
CA ASP A 23 -7.89 3.41 15.35
C ASP A 23 -8.20 2.25 14.39
N ILE A 24 -9.32 2.35 13.65
CA ILE A 24 -9.68 1.36 12.61
C ILE A 24 -8.66 1.40 11.47
N LYS A 25 -8.31 2.59 10.96
CA LYS A 25 -7.31 2.74 9.90
C LYS A 25 -5.95 2.16 10.30
N ASN A 26 -5.49 2.43 11.52
CA ASN A 26 -4.25 1.86 12.06
C ASN A 26 -4.30 0.33 12.14
N LYS A 27 -5.43 -0.25 12.56
CA LYS A 27 -5.60 -1.71 12.58
C LYS A 27 -5.53 -2.31 11.18
N ILE A 28 -6.13 -1.65 10.19
CA ILE A 28 -6.06 -2.06 8.79
C ILE A 28 -4.62 -1.97 8.28
N GLU A 29 -3.92 -0.84 8.45
CA GLU A 29 -2.53 -0.67 8.00
C GLU A 29 -1.61 -1.73 8.62
N ASN A 30 -1.80 -2.04 9.91
CA ASN A 30 -1.07 -3.12 10.57
C ASN A 30 -1.33 -4.49 9.92
N LYS A 31 -2.58 -4.78 9.53
CA LYS A 31 -2.92 -6.04 8.85
C LYS A 31 -2.31 -6.13 7.46
N ILE A 32 -2.34 -5.03 6.69
CA ILE A 32 -1.66 -4.94 5.40
C ILE A 32 -0.16 -5.19 5.60
N SER A 33 0.48 -4.46 6.52
CA SER A 33 1.92 -4.56 6.81
C SER A 33 2.34 -5.99 7.12
N ILE A 34 1.64 -6.67 8.04
CA ILE A 34 1.94 -8.06 8.40
C ILE A 34 1.92 -9.00 7.18
N VAL A 35 1.03 -8.79 6.22
CA VAL A 35 0.94 -9.65 5.03
C VAL A 35 2.02 -9.29 4.02
N ILE A 36 2.23 -8.02 3.71
CA ILE A 36 3.20 -7.63 2.68
C ILE A 36 4.64 -7.84 3.16
N GLU A 37 4.95 -7.56 4.43
CA GLU A 37 6.31 -7.76 4.99
C GLU A 37 6.73 -9.24 4.99
N LYS A 38 5.78 -10.18 4.99
CA LYS A 38 6.10 -11.62 4.79
C LYS A 38 6.75 -11.90 3.44
N LEU A 39 6.52 -11.06 2.42
CA LEU A 39 7.20 -11.20 1.13
C LEU A 39 8.71 -11.06 1.28
N GLU A 40 9.20 -10.17 2.16
CA GLU A 40 10.63 -10.02 2.41
C GLU A 40 11.20 -11.33 2.96
N VAL A 41 10.55 -11.92 3.97
CA VAL A 41 11.00 -13.18 4.58
C VAL A 41 11.00 -14.33 3.56
N ILE A 42 9.91 -14.48 2.79
CA ILE A 42 9.76 -15.57 1.82
C ILE A 42 10.78 -15.45 0.67
N THR A 43 11.17 -14.23 0.31
CA THR A 43 12.18 -13.97 -0.73
C THR A 43 13.61 -13.90 -0.20
N ASN A 44 13.83 -14.35 1.05
CA ASN A 44 15.14 -14.33 1.73
C ASN A 44 15.74 -12.91 1.83
N ASN A 45 14.90 -11.92 2.09
CA ASN A 45 15.23 -10.50 2.23
C ASN A 45 15.97 -9.91 1.00
N LYS A 46 15.70 -10.47 -0.18
CA LYS A 46 16.24 -9.96 -1.45
C LYS A 46 15.40 -8.80 -2.02
N ILE A 47 14.18 -8.63 -1.53
CA ILE A 47 13.34 -7.47 -1.78
C ILE A 47 13.06 -6.75 -0.45
N LYS A 48 12.65 -5.50 -0.57
CA LYS A 48 12.13 -4.67 0.51
C LYS A 48 10.77 -4.12 0.10
N VAL A 49 9.86 -4.07 1.04
CA VAL A 49 8.54 -3.48 0.90
C VAL A 49 8.57 -2.08 1.48
N LEU A 50 8.03 -1.11 0.75
CA LEU A 50 7.95 0.28 1.18
C LEU A 50 6.51 0.78 1.11
N PHE A 51 6.12 1.48 2.16
CA PHE A 51 4.88 2.24 2.24
C PHE A 51 5.18 3.69 1.84
N LYS A 52 4.52 4.18 0.79
CA LYS A 52 4.69 5.56 0.31
C LYS A 52 3.35 6.28 0.27
N ASP A 53 3.36 7.56 0.60
CA ASP A 53 2.19 8.43 0.34
C ASP A 53 2.05 8.67 -1.15
N ASN A 54 0.83 8.50 -1.66
CA ASN A 54 0.50 8.86 -3.02
C ASN A 54 -0.04 10.28 -3.06
N HIS A 55 0.85 11.27 -3.09
CA HIS A 55 0.45 12.67 -3.26
C HIS A 55 0.00 12.97 -4.71
N HIS A 56 -0.74 12.06 -5.34
CA HIS A 56 -1.21 12.09 -6.73
C HIS A 56 -0.09 12.14 -7.78
N TYR A 57 1.10 11.65 -7.45
CA TYR A 57 2.24 11.64 -8.37
C TYR A 57 2.24 10.44 -9.34
N CYS A 58 1.48 9.38 -9.05
CA CYS A 58 1.40 8.21 -9.92
C CYS A 58 0.06 8.17 -10.67
N PRO A 59 0.02 8.50 -11.98
CA PRO A 59 -1.24 8.56 -12.74
C PRO A 59 -1.99 7.24 -12.84
N LYS A 60 -1.29 6.12 -12.66
CA LYS A 60 -1.86 4.76 -12.67
C LYS A 60 -2.58 4.38 -11.37
N PHE A 61 -2.45 5.19 -10.33
CA PHE A 61 -3.01 4.93 -9.01
C PHE A 61 -3.78 6.17 -8.51
N ILE A 62 -4.65 6.75 -9.33
CA ILE A 62 -5.18 8.10 -9.08
C ILE A 62 -6.09 8.16 -7.84
N ASN A 63 -6.72 7.05 -7.49
CA ASN A 63 -7.65 6.97 -6.36
C ASN A 63 -6.93 6.58 -5.05
N SER A 64 -5.71 6.09 -5.15
CA SER A 64 -4.93 5.60 -4.00
C SER A 64 -4.33 6.74 -3.17
N GLU A 65 -4.44 6.69 -1.85
CA GLU A 65 -3.81 7.60 -0.89
C GLU A 65 -2.42 7.09 -0.49
N ARG A 66 -2.24 5.76 -0.48
CA ARG A 66 -1.01 5.06 -0.09
C ARG A 66 -0.61 4.07 -1.18
N LEU A 67 0.68 3.86 -1.37
CA LEU A 67 1.26 2.88 -2.30
C LEU A 67 2.11 1.85 -1.54
N ILE A 68 1.99 0.60 -1.97
CA ILE A 68 2.87 -0.49 -1.58
C ILE A 68 3.86 -0.73 -2.72
N CYS A 69 5.13 -0.44 -2.48
CA CYS A 69 6.22 -0.69 -3.42
C CYS A 69 7.03 -1.91 -3.01
N VAL A 70 7.50 -2.67 -4.00
CA VAL A 70 8.44 -3.76 -3.84
C VAL A 70 9.72 -3.41 -4.60
N ASP A 71 10.81 -3.21 -3.86
CA ASP A 71 12.11 -2.80 -4.38
C ASP A 71 13.15 -3.91 -4.15
N LYS A 72 14.13 -4.05 -5.04
CA LYS A 72 15.26 -4.94 -4.84
C LYS A 72 16.22 -4.37 -3.81
N VAL A 73 16.68 -5.21 -2.88
CA VAL A 73 17.63 -4.79 -1.84
C VAL A 73 19.03 -4.62 -2.44
N ASN A 74 19.77 -3.61 -1.96
CA ASN A 74 21.17 -3.30 -2.33
C ASN A 74 21.39 -2.90 -3.79
N VAL A 75 20.41 -2.25 -4.42
CA VAL A 75 20.57 -1.70 -5.77
C VAL A 75 20.51 -0.17 -5.72
N SER A 76 21.47 0.48 -6.37
CA SER A 76 21.54 1.95 -6.51
C SER A 76 20.52 2.52 -7.50
N ASP A 77 19.99 1.67 -8.39
CA ASP A 77 18.96 1.98 -9.37
C ASP A 77 17.58 1.52 -8.90
N GLU A 78 16.54 2.26 -9.30
CA GLU A 78 15.10 2.07 -9.07
C GLU A 78 14.55 0.74 -9.64
N SER A 79 15.11 -0.38 -9.19
CA SER A 79 14.68 -1.72 -9.54
C SER A 79 13.58 -2.14 -8.57
N GLY A 80 12.36 -1.71 -8.89
CA GLY A 80 11.19 -2.01 -8.11
C GLY A 80 9.91 -1.72 -8.88
N PHE A 81 8.77 -1.95 -8.23
CA PHE A 81 7.47 -1.63 -8.78
C PHE A 81 6.44 -1.39 -7.70
N ILE A 82 5.32 -0.77 -8.07
CA ILE A 82 4.16 -0.61 -7.19
C ILE A 82 3.32 -1.88 -7.30
N LEU A 83 3.15 -2.59 -6.18
CA LEU A 83 2.35 -3.81 -6.11
C LEU A 83 0.86 -3.49 -6.14
N PHE A 84 0.43 -2.54 -5.29
CA PHE A 84 -0.90 -1.94 -5.32
C PHE A 84 -0.90 -0.61 -4.56
N GLY A 85 -1.92 0.21 -4.80
CA GLY A 85 -2.29 1.34 -3.97
C GLY A 85 -3.57 1.05 -3.18
N TYR A 86 -3.79 1.79 -2.09
CA TYR A 86 -5.03 1.69 -1.33
C TYR A 86 -5.46 3.03 -0.72
N SER A 87 -6.76 3.12 -0.47
CA SER A 87 -7.43 4.29 0.12
C SER A 87 -8.51 3.86 1.09
N PHE A 88 -8.58 4.57 2.22
CA PHE A 88 -9.63 4.35 3.19
C PHE A 88 -10.91 5.09 2.82
N SER A 89 -12.06 4.50 3.11
CA SER A 89 -13.30 5.26 3.22
C SER A 89 -13.13 6.42 4.21
N LYS A 90 -13.50 7.62 3.77
CA LYS A 90 -13.46 8.85 4.58
C LYS A 90 -14.51 8.86 5.71
N ILE A 91 -15.44 7.90 5.71
CA ILE A 91 -16.58 7.87 6.64
C ILE A 91 -16.28 6.97 7.85
N ASN A 92 -15.71 5.79 7.62
CA ASN A 92 -15.63 4.71 8.61
C ASN A 92 -14.44 3.74 8.40
N GLY A 93 -13.51 4.04 7.50
CA GLY A 93 -12.36 3.19 7.18
C GLY A 93 -12.63 2.10 6.13
N PHE A 94 -13.88 1.64 5.99
CA PHE A 94 -14.35 0.70 4.95
C PHE A 94 -15.45 1.30 4.06
N PRO A 95 -15.62 0.86 2.80
CA PRO A 95 -14.74 -0.08 2.12
C PRO A 95 -13.36 0.54 1.90
N ILE A 96 -12.34 -0.33 1.84
CA ILE A 96 -11.01 0.06 1.39
C ILE A 96 -10.99 -0.13 -0.11
N GLU A 97 -10.66 0.91 -0.85
CA GLU A 97 -10.38 0.80 -2.28
C GLU A 97 -8.94 0.35 -2.45
N ILE A 98 -8.72 -0.72 -3.23
CA ILE A 98 -7.40 -1.25 -3.59
C ILE A 98 -7.25 -1.15 -5.10
N GLU A 99 -6.16 -0.57 -5.58
CA GLU A 99 -5.92 -0.29 -6.99
C GLU A 99 -4.62 -0.97 -7.43
N THR A 100 -4.63 -1.68 -8.54
CA THR A 100 -3.43 -2.13 -9.25
C THR A 100 -3.24 -1.29 -10.52
N GLU A 101 -2.20 -1.57 -11.30
CA GLU A 101 -2.00 -0.87 -12.59
C GLU A 101 -3.16 -1.09 -13.59
N ILE A 102 -4.01 -2.10 -13.39
CA ILE A 102 -5.01 -2.54 -14.37
C ILE A 102 -6.45 -2.61 -13.84
N GLU A 103 -6.64 -2.70 -12.53
CA GLU A 103 -7.98 -2.92 -11.96
C GLU A 103 -8.09 -2.34 -10.54
N SER A 104 -9.32 -2.19 -10.07
CA SER A 104 -9.63 -1.73 -8.71
C SER A 104 -10.58 -2.71 -8.02
N PHE A 105 -10.42 -2.84 -6.71
CA PHE A 105 -11.20 -3.70 -5.83
C PHE A 105 -11.72 -2.90 -4.64
N TYR A 106 -12.77 -3.41 -4.01
CA TYR A 106 -13.31 -2.87 -2.77
C TYR A 106 -13.33 -4.00 -1.75
N ALA A 107 -12.67 -3.80 -0.61
CA ALA A 107 -12.76 -4.69 0.53
C ALA A 107 -13.77 -4.14 1.53
N GLU A 108 -14.79 -4.92 1.88
CA GLU A 108 -15.83 -4.51 2.85
C GLU A 108 -15.40 -4.77 4.29
N ASP A 109 -14.48 -5.72 4.50
CA ASP A 109 -13.89 -6.05 5.80
C ASP A 109 -12.42 -6.48 5.69
N ILE A 110 -11.84 -6.90 6.82
CA ILE A 110 -10.44 -7.33 6.90
C ILE A 110 -10.20 -8.63 6.14
N ASP A 111 -11.12 -9.59 6.18
CA ASP A 111 -10.90 -10.90 5.55
C ASP A 111 -10.93 -10.73 4.02
N ASP A 112 -11.88 -9.96 3.51
CA ASP A 112 -11.94 -9.57 2.09
C ASP A 112 -10.67 -8.84 1.65
N LEU A 113 -10.18 -7.89 2.46
CA LEU A 113 -8.94 -7.17 2.19
C LEU A 113 -7.75 -8.12 2.05
N LEU A 114 -7.62 -9.06 2.99
CA LEU A 114 -6.52 -10.03 2.98
C LEU A 114 -6.63 -10.97 1.77
N HIS A 115 -7.82 -11.41 1.40
CA HIS A 115 -8.05 -12.21 0.20
C HIS A 115 -7.67 -11.46 -1.07
N ILE A 116 -8.06 -10.19 -1.21
CA ILE A 116 -7.68 -9.35 -2.36
C ILE A 116 -6.15 -9.21 -2.44
N ILE A 117 -5.50 -8.89 -1.32
CA ILE A 117 -4.03 -8.73 -1.29
C ILE A 117 -3.31 -10.02 -1.68
N VAL A 118 -3.73 -11.17 -1.15
CA VAL A 118 -3.13 -12.47 -1.50
C VAL A 118 -3.29 -12.77 -2.99
N ASN A 119 -4.46 -12.47 -3.57
CA ASN A 119 -4.70 -12.66 -5.00
C ASN A 119 -3.82 -11.73 -5.87
N ILE A 120 -3.60 -10.48 -5.45
CA ILE A 120 -2.67 -9.56 -6.14
C ILE A 120 -1.24 -10.12 -6.10
N ILE A 121 -0.79 -10.59 -4.93
CA ILE A 121 0.54 -11.20 -4.76
C ILE A 121 0.68 -12.43 -5.65
N ASP A 122 -0.33 -13.29 -5.73
CA ASP A 122 -0.32 -14.48 -6.58
C ASP A 122 -0.15 -14.13 -8.06
N ARG A 123 -0.92 -13.14 -8.55
CA ARG A 123 -0.82 -12.62 -9.92
C ARG A 123 0.55 -12.02 -10.24
N GLU A 124 1.14 -11.30 -9.29
CA GLU A 124 2.45 -10.65 -9.46
C GLU A 124 3.63 -11.54 -9.04
N SER A 125 3.40 -12.79 -8.66
CA SER A 125 4.41 -13.69 -8.09
C SER A 125 5.62 -13.90 -9.02
N ILE A 126 5.39 -14.01 -10.33
CA ILE A 126 6.46 -14.09 -11.33
C ILE A 126 7.30 -12.82 -11.30
N ARG A 127 6.69 -11.63 -11.39
CA ARG A 127 7.39 -10.34 -11.38
C ARG A 127 8.20 -10.13 -10.10
N ILE A 128 7.66 -10.53 -8.94
CA ILE A 128 8.38 -10.53 -7.66
C ILE A 128 9.63 -11.42 -7.75
N MET A 129 9.48 -12.64 -8.24
CA MET A 129 10.60 -13.59 -8.34
C MET A 129 11.60 -13.20 -9.42
N GLU A 130 11.17 -12.55 -10.50
CA GLU A 130 12.05 -11.96 -11.48
C GLU A 130 12.91 -10.87 -10.84
N LEU A 131 12.32 -10.00 -10.01
CA LEU A 131 13.06 -8.98 -9.26
C LEU A 131 14.12 -9.63 -8.35
N VAL A 132 13.78 -10.73 -7.69
CA VAL A 132 14.71 -11.50 -6.84
C VAL A 132 15.90 -12.06 -7.63
N HIS A 133 15.65 -12.63 -8.83
CA HIS A 133 16.64 -13.44 -9.55
C HIS A 133 17.42 -12.71 -10.64
N HIS A 134 16.85 -11.68 -11.28
CA HIS A 134 17.51 -11.05 -12.42
C HIS A 134 18.73 -10.25 -11.97
N PRO A 135 19.94 -10.58 -12.46
CA PRO A 135 21.13 -9.77 -12.23
C PRO A 135 20.92 -8.38 -12.83
N LEU A 136 21.51 -7.37 -12.20
CA LEU A 136 21.57 -6.01 -12.72
C LEU A 136 22.13 -6.08 -14.15
N LYS A 137 21.37 -5.60 -15.15
CA LYS A 137 22.00 -5.27 -16.43
C LYS A 137 22.86 -4.04 -16.15
N ASP A 138 24.15 -4.28 -15.97
CA ASP A 138 25.19 -3.27 -16.00
C ASP A 138 25.07 -2.52 -17.33
N ASN A 139 24.44 -1.33 -17.32
CA ASN A 139 24.51 -0.41 -18.45
C ASN A 139 25.85 0.35 -18.46
N SER A 140 26.92 -0.29 -17.99
CA SER A 140 28.30 0.22 -18.00
C SER A 140 29.10 -0.24 -19.24
N SER A 141 28.48 -0.92 -20.21
CA SER A 141 29.07 -1.17 -21.53
C SER A 141 28.64 -0.12 -22.56
N LYS A 142 28.91 1.15 -22.29
CA LYS A 142 29.09 2.17 -23.34
C LYS A 142 30.32 2.99 -23.01
N ASN A 143 31.47 2.35 -23.12
CA ASN A 143 32.67 3.03 -23.58
C ASN A 143 33.59 2.02 -24.27
N ASN A 144 34.18 2.50 -25.35
CA ASN A 144 35.22 1.91 -26.18
C ASN A 144 34.70 1.11 -27.38
N ASP A 145 34.30 1.84 -28.41
CA ASP A 145 34.84 1.56 -29.74
C ASP A 145 35.39 2.86 -30.34
N VAL A 146 36.55 2.71 -30.96
CA VAL A 146 37.57 3.67 -31.42
C VAL A 146 37.05 4.69 -32.44
#